data_AF-A0A0M3QLZ3-F1
#
_entry.id   AF-A0A0M3QLZ3-F1
#
_cell.length_a   1.000
_cell.length_b   1.000
_cell.length_c   1.000
_cell.angle_alpha   90.00
_cell.angle_beta   90.00
_cell.angle_gamma   90.00
#
_symmetry.space_group_name_H-M   'P 1'
#
loop_
_entity.id
_entity.type
_entity.pdbx_description
1 polymer ?
#
loop_
_entity_poly.entity_id
_entity_poly.type
_entity_poly.pdbx_seq_one_letter_code
_entity_poly.pdbx_strand_id
1 'polypeptide(L)'
;MARPGPGRVIAAGVTATAALLALIHLPPHIQPSPSRTTPSASTADTTELARLATDYLQQRADMLTAARPTVEAASGSLRATPAMAARARSELTALAEKGRQYEGVDGGYTRARVDVEVTGADVTDRTATLRLTDHTRLYFSSTPQQTEGDAPECEESALPRTMTFARGADGGWLLSSDRAEVTGGPLPTTEVAEVTHAGGHPAH
;
A
#
# COMPACT_ATOMS: atom_id res chain seq x y z
N MET A 1 -6.34 -36.28 -78.53
CA MET A 1 -6.44 -36.85 -77.18
C MET A 1 -5.31 -36.29 -76.32
N ALA A 2 -5.68 -35.86 -75.10
CA ALA A 2 -4.92 -35.62 -73.86
C ALA A 2 -3.43 -35.15 -73.83
N ARG A 3 -3.28 -33.97 -73.20
CA ARG A 3 -2.17 -33.36 -72.38
C ARG A 3 -1.51 -34.33 -71.34
N PRO A 4 -0.56 -33.89 -70.48
CA PRO A 4 0.63 -33.02 -70.56
C PRO A 4 1.86 -33.61 -69.79
N GLY A 5 3.09 -33.07 -69.89
CA GLY A 5 3.66 -32.27 -68.79
C GLY A 5 5.13 -32.66 -68.46
N PRO A 6 6.02 -31.70 -68.10
CA PRO A 6 7.47 -31.91 -67.98
C PRO A 6 7.97 -31.92 -66.52
N GLY A 7 9.22 -32.34 -66.28
CA GLY A 7 9.91 -32.00 -65.04
C GLY A 7 11.30 -32.60 -64.80
N ARG A 8 12.16 -31.72 -64.24
CA ARG A 8 13.41 -31.93 -63.45
C ARG A 8 14.71 -31.93 -64.24
N VAL A 9 15.63 -30.95 -64.09
CA VAL A 9 16.34 -30.31 -62.95
C VAL A 9 17.75 -30.90 -62.76
N ILE A 10 18.67 -29.97 -62.54
CA ILE A 10 20.12 -29.93 -62.77
C ILE A 10 20.94 -30.68 -61.71
N ALA A 11 22.11 -31.14 -62.16
CA ALA A 11 23.07 -32.00 -61.48
C ALA A 11 24.13 -31.27 -60.62
N ALA A 12 24.68 -32.06 -59.70
CA ALA A 12 26.07 -32.16 -59.21
C ALA A 12 26.75 -30.96 -58.49
N GLY A 13 27.22 -31.24 -57.28
CA GLY A 13 28.04 -30.35 -56.45
C GLY A 13 29.55 -30.47 -56.68
N VAL A 14 30.35 -29.79 -55.85
CA VAL A 14 31.76 -30.08 -55.49
C VAL A 14 32.18 -29.22 -54.28
N THR A 15 32.97 -29.81 -53.39
CA THR A 15 33.69 -29.28 -52.22
C THR A 15 34.93 -28.44 -52.56
N ALA A 16 35.29 -27.43 -51.74
CA ALA A 16 36.68 -27.11 -51.35
C ALA A 16 36.80 -25.96 -50.31
N THR A 17 37.78 -26.10 -49.43
CA THR A 17 38.21 -25.28 -48.28
C THR A 17 39.24 -24.20 -48.66
N ALA A 18 39.28 -23.05 -47.97
CA ALA A 18 40.50 -22.34 -47.52
C ALA A 18 40.18 -21.02 -46.77
N ALA A 19 40.98 -20.73 -45.74
CA ALA A 19 40.85 -19.64 -44.78
C ALA A 19 41.50 -18.32 -45.22
N LEU A 20 41.15 -17.20 -44.54
CA LEU A 20 42.07 -16.09 -44.23
C LEU A 20 41.48 -15.20 -43.11
N LEU A 21 42.31 -14.95 -42.09
CA LEU A 21 42.05 -14.03 -40.98
C LEU A 21 41.93 -12.57 -41.47
N ALA A 22 40.98 -11.83 -40.91
CA ALA A 22 41.10 -10.39 -40.71
C ALA A 22 40.50 -10.04 -39.34
N LEU A 23 41.36 -9.79 -38.34
CA LEU A 23 40.97 -9.17 -37.08
C LEU A 23 40.60 -7.71 -37.36
N ILE A 24 39.31 -7.39 -37.31
CA ILE A 24 38.85 -6.01 -37.12
C ILE A 24 38.44 -5.92 -35.65
N HIS A 25 39.22 -5.18 -34.86
CA HIS A 25 38.87 -4.81 -33.49
C HIS A 25 37.63 -3.90 -33.54
N LEU A 26 36.43 -4.46 -33.41
CA LEU A 26 35.25 -3.70 -33.03
C LEU A 26 35.27 -3.51 -31.51
N PRO A 27 35.02 -2.28 -31.00
CA PRO A 27 34.79 -2.10 -29.57
C PRO A 27 33.58 -2.96 -29.16
N PRO A 28 33.60 -3.60 -27.99
CA PRO A 28 32.43 -4.31 -27.51
C PRO A 28 31.28 -3.31 -27.41
N HIS A 29 30.25 -3.52 -28.21
CA HIS A 29 28.97 -2.87 -28.00
C HIS A 29 28.57 -3.19 -26.55
N ILE A 30 28.63 -2.19 -25.69
CA ILE A 30 28.05 -2.24 -24.35
C ILE A 30 26.56 -2.42 -24.60
N GLN A 31 26.13 -3.68 -24.60
CA GLN A 31 24.74 -4.04 -24.64
C GLN A 31 24.15 -3.46 -23.36
N PRO A 32 23.24 -2.46 -23.43
CA PRO A 32 22.55 -1.99 -22.24
C PRO A 32 21.91 -3.23 -21.62
N SER A 33 22.30 -3.52 -20.38
CA SER A 33 21.66 -4.57 -19.60
C SER A 33 20.15 -4.34 -19.73
N PRO A 34 19.35 -5.37 -20.07
CA PRO A 34 17.91 -5.17 -20.13
C PRO A 34 17.51 -4.60 -18.78
N SER A 35 16.91 -3.40 -18.81
CA SER A 35 16.28 -2.80 -17.63
C SER A 35 15.51 -3.91 -16.95
N ARG A 36 15.87 -4.21 -15.70
CA ARG A 36 15.22 -5.25 -14.92
C ARG A 36 13.74 -4.86 -14.84
N THR A 37 12.92 -5.42 -15.73
CA THR A 37 11.48 -5.22 -15.69
C THR A 37 11.03 -5.85 -14.38
N THR A 38 10.77 -5.01 -13.39
CA THR A 38 10.04 -5.39 -12.20
C THR A 38 8.77 -6.10 -12.67
N PRO A 39 8.44 -7.29 -12.14
CA PRO A 39 7.17 -7.94 -12.46
C PRO A 39 6.07 -6.92 -12.25
N SER A 40 5.32 -6.59 -13.31
CA SER A 40 4.13 -5.77 -13.16
C SER A 40 3.22 -6.52 -12.20
N ALA A 41 2.92 -5.92 -11.06
CA ALA A 41 1.98 -6.49 -10.10
C ALA A 41 0.70 -6.88 -10.85
N SER A 42 0.14 -8.05 -10.52
CA SER A 42 -1.17 -8.40 -11.03
C SER A 42 -2.18 -7.37 -10.52
N THR A 43 -3.01 -6.81 -11.42
CA THR A 43 -4.07 -5.86 -11.05
C THR A 43 -4.98 -6.43 -9.94
N ALA A 44 -5.17 -7.75 -9.91
CA ALA A 44 -5.93 -8.43 -8.87
C ALA A 44 -5.26 -8.32 -7.48
N ASP A 45 -3.96 -8.57 -7.38
CA ASP A 45 -3.23 -8.44 -6.11
C ASP A 45 -3.26 -6.99 -5.62
N THR A 46 -2.99 -6.01 -6.50
CA THR A 46 -3.04 -4.59 -6.12
C THR A 46 -4.43 -4.17 -5.63
N THR A 47 -5.50 -4.70 -6.24
CA THR A 47 -6.88 -4.43 -5.80
C THR A 47 -7.17 -5.03 -4.41
N GLU A 48 -6.72 -6.26 -4.16
CA GLU A 48 -6.85 -6.89 -2.85
C GLU A 48 -6.09 -6.12 -1.76
N LEU A 49 -4.84 -5.75 -2.04
CA LEU A 49 -3.99 -4.98 -1.14
C LEU A 49 -4.58 -3.61 -0.82
N ALA A 50 -5.12 -2.91 -1.83
CA ALA A 50 -5.80 -1.63 -1.64
C ALA A 50 -7.05 -1.79 -0.74
N ARG A 51 -7.83 -2.86 -0.93
CA ARG A 51 -8.98 -3.14 -0.05
C ARG A 51 -8.54 -3.37 1.38
N LEU A 52 -7.51 -4.19 1.61
CA LEU A 52 -6.98 -4.45 2.96
C LEU A 52 -6.46 -3.17 3.62
N ALA A 53 -5.80 -2.29 2.86
CA ALA A 53 -5.36 -0.99 3.35
C ALA A 53 -6.54 -0.09 3.75
N THR A 54 -7.57 0.02 2.89
CA THR A 54 -8.78 0.79 3.18
C THR A 54 -9.50 0.25 4.42
N ASP A 55 -9.71 -1.07 4.51
CA ASP A 55 -10.39 -1.69 5.66
C ASP A 55 -9.65 -1.38 6.97
N TYR A 56 -8.32 -1.51 6.97
CA TYR A 56 -7.49 -1.20 8.14
C TYR A 56 -7.55 0.28 8.56
N LEU A 57 -7.43 1.20 7.60
CA LEU A 57 -7.44 2.64 7.88
C LEU A 57 -8.83 3.14 8.28
N GLN A 58 -9.88 2.64 7.63
CA GLN A 58 -11.26 2.92 8.02
C GLN A 58 -11.51 2.48 9.46
N GLN A 59 -11.07 1.26 9.81
CA GLN A 59 -11.22 0.76 11.17
C GLN A 59 -10.49 1.62 12.21
N ARG A 60 -9.29 2.13 11.89
CA ARG A 60 -8.59 3.10 12.75
C ARG A 60 -9.40 4.37 12.93
N ALA A 61 -9.94 4.93 11.85
CA ALA A 61 -10.73 6.16 11.89
C ALA A 61 -12.05 5.95 12.66
N ASP A 62 -12.69 4.79 12.52
CA ASP A 62 -13.94 4.45 13.22
C ASP A 62 -13.77 4.43 14.74
N MET A 63 -12.59 4.08 15.27
CA MET A 63 -12.32 4.11 16.71
C MET A 63 -12.48 5.53 17.31
N LEU A 64 -12.33 6.58 16.50
CA LEU A 64 -12.51 7.97 16.95
C LEU A 64 -13.98 8.39 17.05
N THR A 65 -14.90 7.63 16.44
CA THR A 65 -16.31 8.02 16.33
C THR A 65 -17.15 7.60 17.53
N ALA A 66 -18.25 8.28 17.80
CA ALA A 66 -19.21 7.91 18.86
C ALA A 66 -19.74 6.47 18.72
N ALA A 67 -19.88 5.99 17.47
CA ALA A 67 -20.29 4.62 17.14
C ALA A 67 -19.14 3.62 17.08
N ARG A 68 -17.97 3.95 17.65
CA ARG A 68 -16.76 3.12 17.64
C ARG A 68 -17.03 1.66 18.04
N PRO A 69 -16.46 0.68 17.32
CA PRO A 69 -16.48 -0.71 17.76
C PRO A 69 -15.63 -0.90 19.03
N THR A 70 -15.76 -2.06 19.67
CA THR A 70 -14.82 -2.45 20.73
C THR A 70 -13.45 -2.75 20.13
N VAL A 71 -12.38 -2.54 20.91
CA VAL A 71 -11.01 -2.86 20.47
C VAL A 71 -10.89 -4.34 20.13
N GLU A 72 -11.57 -5.22 20.86
CA GLU A 72 -11.61 -6.67 20.59
C GLU A 72 -12.24 -6.97 19.23
N ALA A 73 -13.40 -6.40 18.94
CA ALA A 73 -14.09 -6.63 17.67
C ALA A 73 -13.25 -6.10 16.50
N ALA A 74 -12.71 -4.89 16.64
CA ALA A 74 -11.84 -4.27 15.64
C ALA A 74 -10.55 -5.08 15.45
N SER A 75 -9.80 -5.39 16.51
CA SER A 75 -8.56 -6.15 16.38
C SER A 75 -8.77 -7.57 15.84
N GLY A 76 -9.92 -8.21 16.15
CA GLY A 76 -10.26 -9.54 15.66
C GLY A 76 -10.57 -9.62 14.16
N SER A 77 -10.98 -8.52 13.52
CA SER A 77 -11.24 -8.48 12.07
C SER A 77 -9.99 -8.22 11.22
N LEU A 78 -8.84 -7.90 11.84
CA LEU A 78 -7.64 -7.52 11.11
C LEU A 78 -6.99 -8.72 10.40
N ARG A 79 -6.83 -8.60 9.08
CA ARG A 79 -5.96 -9.46 8.27
C ARG A 79 -4.52 -8.98 8.38
N ALA A 80 -3.89 -9.28 9.52
CA ALA A 80 -2.54 -8.81 9.84
C ALA A 80 -1.65 -9.96 10.33
N THR A 81 -0.34 -9.80 10.15
CA THR A 81 0.66 -10.66 10.82
C THR A 81 0.55 -10.52 12.34
N PRO A 82 0.97 -11.51 13.15
CA PRO A 82 0.85 -11.45 14.61
C PRO A 82 1.48 -10.20 15.24
N ALA A 83 2.66 -9.80 14.76
CA ALA A 83 3.34 -8.60 15.24
C ALA A 83 2.55 -7.32 14.90
N MET A 84 2.05 -7.22 13.67
CA MET A 84 1.25 -6.08 13.25
C MET A 84 -0.10 -6.04 13.97
N ALA A 85 -0.75 -7.18 14.22
CA ALA A 85 -2.00 -7.26 14.97
C ALA A 85 -1.82 -6.77 16.42
N ALA A 86 -0.72 -7.14 17.08
CA ALA A 86 -0.40 -6.67 18.43
C ALA A 86 -0.18 -5.14 18.45
N ARG A 87 0.59 -4.62 17.48
CA ARG A 87 0.78 -3.16 17.32
C ARG A 87 -0.54 -2.43 17.08
N ALA A 88 -1.33 -2.90 16.10
CA ALA A 88 -2.61 -2.32 15.75
C ALA A 88 -3.58 -2.30 16.93
N ARG A 89 -3.60 -3.35 17.77
CA ARG A 89 -4.46 -3.37 18.96
C ARG A 89 -4.12 -2.23 19.94
N SER A 90 -2.84 -1.96 20.16
CA SER A 90 -2.39 -0.83 20.98
C SER A 90 -2.79 0.52 20.38
N GLU A 91 -2.59 0.69 19.06
CA GLU A 91 -2.98 1.90 18.34
C GLU A 91 -4.50 2.13 18.35
N LEU A 92 -5.30 1.09 18.12
CA LEU A 92 -6.77 1.15 18.19
C LEU A 92 -7.26 1.51 19.60
N THR A 93 -6.56 1.04 20.65
CA THR A 93 -6.88 1.41 22.03
C THR A 93 -6.64 2.91 22.26
N ALA A 94 -5.49 3.43 21.83
CA ALA A 94 -5.17 4.85 21.93
C ALA A 94 -6.13 5.73 21.12
N LEU A 95 -6.54 5.29 19.93
CA LEU A 95 -7.54 5.99 19.11
C LEU A 95 -8.92 5.97 19.77
N ALA A 96 -9.30 4.87 20.42
CA ALA A 96 -10.56 4.81 21.17
C ALA A 96 -10.57 5.78 22.36
N GLU A 97 -9.45 5.89 23.07
CA GLU A 97 -9.27 6.85 24.17
C GLU A 97 -9.36 8.28 23.67
N LYS A 98 -8.61 8.60 22.61
CA LYS A 98 -8.65 9.90 21.95
C LYS A 98 -10.08 10.24 21.49
N GLY A 99 -10.80 9.30 20.89
CA GLY A 99 -12.18 9.48 20.47
C GLY A 99 -13.16 9.78 21.61
N ARG A 100 -12.96 9.17 22.80
CA ARG A 100 -13.73 9.50 24.00
C ARG A 100 -13.39 10.89 24.55
N GLN A 101 -12.12 11.30 24.43
CA GLN A 101 -11.70 12.63 24.84
C GLN A 101 -12.38 13.71 23.99
N TYR A 102 -12.40 13.56 22.66
CA TYR A 102 -13.12 14.49 21.77
C TYR A 102 -14.63 14.51 22.06
N GLU A 103 -15.25 13.35 22.24
CA GLU A 103 -16.67 13.26 22.62
C GLU A 103 -17.00 14.08 23.89
N GLY A 104 -16.11 14.10 24.87
CA GLY A 104 -16.28 14.88 26.10
C GLY A 104 -16.05 16.39 25.96
N VAL A 105 -15.43 16.87 24.88
CA VAL A 105 -15.09 18.29 24.67
C VAL A 105 -16.11 18.99 23.77
N ASP A 106 -16.41 18.42 22.61
CA ASP A 106 -17.22 19.05 21.56
C ASP A 106 -18.29 18.11 20.96
N GLY A 107 -18.52 16.95 21.59
CA GLY A 107 -19.38 15.89 21.07
C GLY A 107 -18.68 14.95 20.08
N GLY A 108 -17.44 15.27 19.69
CA GLY A 108 -16.57 14.40 18.91
C GLY A 108 -17.07 14.16 17.49
N TYR A 109 -16.76 12.97 16.96
CA TYR A 109 -17.08 12.60 15.58
C TYR A 109 -18.22 11.60 15.51
N THR A 110 -19.16 11.82 14.61
CA THR A 110 -20.31 10.92 14.39
C THR A 110 -20.02 9.83 13.37
N ARG A 111 -19.11 10.12 12.43
CA ARG A 111 -18.77 9.23 11.33
C ARG A 111 -17.34 9.49 10.86
N ALA A 112 -16.69 8.45 10.36
CA ALA A 112 -15.42 8.55 9.65
C ALA A 112 -15.56 8.01 8.22
N ARG A 113 -14.74 8.52 7.30
CA ARG A 113 -14.57 7.95 5.96
C ARG A 113 -13.11 8.04 5.55
N VAL A 114 -12.58 6.94 5.04
CA VAL A 114 -11.26 6.88 4.44
C VAL A 114 -11.38 6.47 2.98
N ASP A 115 -10.76 7.25 2.10
CA ASP A 115 -10.56 6.89 0.70
C ASP A 115 -9.06 6.72 0.44
N VAL A 116 -8.67 5.62 -0.22
CA VAL A 116 -7.26 5.31 -0.50
C VAL A 116 -6.95 5.57 -1.97
N GLU A 117 -5.91 6.35 -2.22
CA GLU A 117 -5.33 6.58 -3.54
C GLU A 117 -4.00 5.83 -3.65
N VAL A 118 -3.95 4.77 -4.45
CA VAL A 118 -2.70 4.01 -4.65
C VAL A 118 -1.79 4.77 -5.60
N THR A 119 -0.59 5.12 -5.12
CA THR A 119 0.43 5.84 -5.89
C THR A 119 1.54 4.92 -6.41
N GLY A 120 1.65 3.70 -5.88
CA GLY A 120 2.53 2.67 -6.42
C GLY A 120 2.41 1.33 -5.70
N ALA A 121 2.78 0.25 -6.37
CA ALA A 121 2.80 -1.08 -5.79
C ALA A 121 3.99 -1.89 -6.32
N ASP A 122 4.68 -2.57 -5.41
CA ASP A 122 5.75 -3.53 -5.71
C ASP A 122 5.34 -4.88 -5.12
N VAL A 123 4.98 -5.84 -5.98
CA VAL A 123 4.43 -7.13 -5.56
C VAL A 123 5.34 -8.27 -6.01
N THR A 124 5.56 -9.22 -5.10
CA THR A 124 6.23 -10.50 -5.35
C THR A 124 5.33 -11.63 -4.88
N ASP A 125 5.73 -12.88 -5.09
CA ASP A 125 4.95 -14.03 -4.62
C ASP A 125 4.80 -14.11 -3.10
N ARG A 126 5.65 -13.44 -2.32
CA ARG A 126 5.69 -13.56 -0.85
C ARG A 126 5.44 -12.26 -0.10
N THR A 127 5.77 -11.13 -0.71
CA THR A 127 5.68 -9.81 -0.09
C THR A 127 5.15 -8.79 -1.08
N ALA A 128 4.41 -7.81 -0.56
CA ALA A 128 3.99 -6.64 -1.32
C ALA A 128 4.31 -5.37 -0.54
N THR A 129 4.65 -4.30 -1.26
CA THR A 129 4.76 -2.94 -0.74
C THR A 129 3.78 -2.06 -1.50
N LEU A 130 2.90 -1.39 -0.79
CA LEU A 130 1.90 -0.48 -1.33
C LEU A 130 2.25 0.94 -0.86
N ARG A 131 2.44 1.85 -1.82
CA ARG A 131 2.51 3.29 -1.59
C ARG A 131 1.15 3.88 -1.91
N LEU A 132 0.62 4.68 -0.99
CA LEU A 132 -0.70 5.26 -1.12
C LEU A 132 -0.77 6.61 -0.41
N THR A 133 -1.82 7.37 -0.72
CA THR A 133 -2.28 8.49 0.10
C THR A 133 -3.63 8.11 0.67
N ASP A 134 -3.81 8.19 1.98
CA ASP A 134 -5.14 8.10 2.57
C ASP A 134 -5.74 9.49 2.70
N HIS A 135 -7.00 9.61 2.30
CA HIS A 135 -7.81 10.81 2.44
C HIS A 135 -8.88 10.52 3.50
N THR A 136 -8.68 11.06 4.69
CA THR A 136 -9.54 10.79 5.84
C THR A 136 -10.43 11.99 6.15
N ARG A 137 -11.72 11.72 6.35
CA ARG A 137 -12.74 12.68 6.79
C ARG A 137 -13.39 12.23 8.09
N LEU A 138 -13.36 13.08 9.10
CA LEU A 138 -14.01 12.86 10.40
C LEU A 138 -15.12 13.90 10.59
N TYR A 139 -16.38 13.44 10.60
CA TYR A 139 -17.55 14.32 10.61
C TYR A 139 -17.91 14.71 12.04
N PHE A 140 -17.96 16.01 12.32
CA PHE A 140 -18.27 16.53 13.65
C PHE A 140 -19.71 16.17 14.05
N SER A 141 -19.97 16.05 15.35
CA SER A 141 -21.34 16.10 15.86
C SER A 141 -21.87 17.52 15.72
N SER A 142 -22.73 17.76 14.73
CA SER A 142 -23.37 19.07 14.59
C SER A 142 -24.22 19.37 15.82
N THR A 143 -23.93 20.48 16.51
CA THR A 143 -24.88 21.06 17.46
C THR A 143 -25.80 22.03 16.70
N PRO A 144 -27.07 22.22 17.10
CA PRO A 144 -27.99 23.14 16.43
C PRO A 144 -27.46 24.58 16.28
N GLN A 145 -26.51 24.97 17.13
CA GLN A 145 -25.85 26.29 17.11
C GLN A 145 -24.83 26.45 15.96
N GLN A 146 -24.30 25.35 15.42
CA GLN A 146 -23.32 25.36 14.31
C GLN A 146 -23.97 25.42 12.93
N THR A 147 -25.27 25.20 12.83
CA THR A 147 -26.02 25.25 11.55
C THR A 147 -26.22 26.68 11.03
N GLU A 148 -25.89 27.71 11.82
CA GLU A 148 -26.01 29.13 11.43
C GLU A 148 -24.79 29.72 10.70
N GLY A 149 -23.77 28.93 10.33
CA GLY A 149 -22.58 29.47 9.65
C GLY A 149 -21.80 28.48 8.79
N ASP A 150 -20.90 29.02 7.96
CA ASP A 150 -19.97 28.38 7.01
C ASP A 150 -18.88 27.51 7.70
N ALA A 151 -19.22 26.88 8.83
CA ALA A 151 -18.32 26.02 9.56
C ALA A 151 -18.12 24.69 8.79
N PRO A 152 -16.89 24.16 8.72
CA PRO A 152 -16.63 22.90 8.03
C PRO A 152 -17.40 21.75 8.70
N GLU A 153 -18.02 20.90 7.89
CA GLU A 153 -18.80 19.75 8.36
C GLU A 153 -17.92 18.61 8.91
N CYS A 154 -16.64 18.60 8.55
CA CYS A 154 -15.67 17.59 8.92
C CYS A 154 -14.25 18.14 9.01
N GLU A 155 -13.43 17.46 9.79
CA GLU A 155 -11.98 17.52 9.66
C GLU A 155 -11.56 16.67 8.46
N GLU A 156 -10.67 17.21 7.62
CA GLU A 156 -10.09 16.51 6.48
C GLU A 156 -8.58 16.42 6.60
N SER A 157 -8.01 15.28 6.22
CA SER A 157 -6.57 15.07 6.15
C SER A 157 -6.20 14.19 4.97
N ALA A 158 -5.00 14.42 4.42
CA ALA A 158 -4.40 13.59 3.38
C ALA A 158 -2.99 13.20 3.84
N LEU A 159 -2.72 11.90 3.97
CA LEU A 159 -1.46 11.42 4.52
C LEU A 159 -0.83 10.35 3.61
N PRO A 160 0.38 10.62 3.06
CA PRO A 160 1.13 9.60 2.33
C PRO A 160 1.56 8.47 3.28
N ARG A 161 1.48 7.23 2.79
CA ARG A 161 1.85 6.03 3.53
C ARG A 161 2.57 5.02 2.68
N THR A 162 3.41 4.23 3.36
CA THR A 162 3.94 2.98 2.86
C THR A 162 3.45 1.84 3.74
N MET A 163 2.70 0.91 3.14
CA MET A 163 2.25 -0.32 3.78
C MET A 163 2.96 -1.53 3.19
N THR A 164 3.28 -2.51 4.03
CA THR A 164 3.82 -3.79 3.56
C THR A 164 2.91 -4.93 3.95
N PHE A 165 2.91 -5.96 3.11
CA PHE A 165 2.11 -7.16 3.27
C PHE A 165 2.99 -8.40 3.08
N ALA A 166 2.66 -9.46 3.81
CA ALA A 166 3.27 -10.78 3.67
C ALA A 166 2.19 -11.80 3.30
N ARG A 167 2.53 -12.80 2.50
CA ARG A 167 1.64 -13.95 2.27
C ARG A 167 1.51 -14.76 3.57
N GLY A 168 0.27 -15.04 3.96
CA GLY A 168 -0.08 -15.98 5.01
C GLY A 168 0.09 -17.43 4.58
N ALA A 169 -0.06 -18.34 5.54
CA ALA A 169 0.01 -19.79 5.28
C ALA A 169 -1.14 -20.30 4.38
N ASP A 170 -2.26 -19.57 4.36
CA ASP A 170 -3.42 -19.80 3.49
C ASP A 170 -3.24 -19.21 2.08
N GLY A 171 -2.12 -18.55 1.82
CA GLY A 171 -1.88 -17.80 0.59
C GLY A 171 -2.58 -16.45 0.52
N GLY A 172 -3.29 -16.00 1.56
CA GLY A 172 -3.87 -14.66 1.63
C GLY A 172 -2.84 -13.58 1.93
N TRP A 173 -3.14 -12.32 1.61
CA TRP A 173 -2.29 -11.21 2.04
C TRP A 173 -2.59 -10.80 3.48
N LEU A 174 -1.53 -10.57 4.26
CA LEU A 174 -1.61 -10.09 5.64
C LEU A 174 -0.81 -8.80 5.78
N LEU A 175 -1.41 -7.76 6.36
CA LEU A 175 -0.72 -6.52 6.68
C LEU A 175 0.44 -6.81 7.66
N SER A 176 1.65 -6.42 7.28
CA SER A 176 2.86 -6.64 8.07
C SER A 176 3.47 -5.36 8.61
N SER A 177 3.21 -4.21 7.96
CA SER A 177 3.60 -2.89 8.46
C SER A 177 2.70 -1.81 7.88
N ASP A 178 2.49 -0.76 8.66
CA ASP A 178 1.99 0.53 8.22
C ASP A 178 2.96 1.62 8.68
N ARG A 179 3.26 2.57 7.79
CA ARG A 179 4.08 3.75 8.09
C ARG A 179 3.48 4.96 7.37
N ALA A 180 2.99 5.91 8.16
CA ALA A 180 2.67 7.24 7.68
C ALA A 180 3.93 8.09 7.49
N GLU A 181 3.93 8.91 6.44
CA GLU A 181 4.95 9.91 6.18
C GLU A 181 4.43 11.27 6.67
N VAL A 182 4.81 11.64 7.89
CA VAL A 182 4.42 12.92 8.48
C VAL A 182 5.51 13.95 8.22
N THR A 183 5.24 14.94 7.36
CA THR A 183 6.18 16.01 7.05
C THR A 183 5.82 17.29 7.79
N GLY A 184 6.21 17.39 9.07
CA GLY A 184 5.98 18.57 9.89
C GLY A 184 4.50 18.94 10.10
N GLY A 185 4.24 19.96 10.92
CA GLY A 185 2.88 20.36 11.28
C GLY A 185 2.22 19.46 12.35
N PRO A 186 0.94 19.73 12.69
CA PRO A 186 0.19 18.92 13.62
C PRO A 186 -0.06 17.52 13.03
N LEU A 187 0.07 16.50 13.86
CA LEU A 187 -0.30 15.13 13.49
C LEU A 187 -1.82 15.07 13.23
N PRO A 188 -2.27 14.44 12.12
CA PRO A 188 -3.68 14.16 11.92
C PRO A 188 -4.31 13.44 13.11
N THR A 189 -5.59 13.67 13.39
CA THR A 189 -6.28 13.11 14.56
C THR A 189 -6.23 11.57 14.58
N THR A 190 -6.22 10.95 13.40
CA THR A 190 -6.10 9.50 13.17
C THR A 190 -4.73 8.90 13.48
N GLU A 191 -3.71 9.73 13.75
CA GLU A 191 -2.38 9.27 14.14
C GLU A 191 -2.24 9.20 15.66
N VAL A 192 -1.56 8.15 16.12
CA VAL A 192 -1.16 7.99 17.52
C VAL A 192 0.26 8.51 17.62
N ALA A 193 0.48 9.54 18.44
CA ALA A 193 1.83 10.02 18.70
C ALA A 193 2.65 8.87 19.28
N GLU A 194 3.85 8.62 18.76
CA GLU A 194 4.77 7.70 19.40
C GLU A 194 5.03 8.24 20.82
N VAL A 195 4.72 7.42 21.83
CA VAL A 195 5.15 7.71 23.19
C VAL A 195 6.67 7.62 23.18
N THR A 196 7.33 8.76 22.99
CA THR A 196 8.73 8.89 23.37
C THR A 196 8.74 8.62 24.88
N HIS A 197 9.19 7.43 25.28
CA HIS A 197 9.70 7.26 26.62
C HIS A 197 10.85 8.26 26.71
N ALA A 198 10.59 9.44 27.26
CA ALA A 198 11.62 10.35 27.70
C ALA A 198 12.45 9.55 28.69
N GLY A 199 13.59 9.04 28.21
CA GLY A 199 14.53 8.27 28.99
C GLY A 199 14.82 9.07 30.24
N GLY A 200 14.44 8.51 31.39
CA GLY A 200 14.87 9.00 32.68
C GLY A 200 16.39 9.12 32.63
N HIS A 201 16.87 10.34 32.76
CA HIS A 201 18.27 10.62 33.01
C HIS A 201 18.57 10.11 34.44
N PRO A 202 19.39 9.06 34.64
CA PRO A 202 19.87 8.77 35.98
C PRO A 202 20.85 9.88 36.36
N ALA A 203 20.49 10.68 37.35
CA ALA A 203 21.45 11.53 38.02
C ALA A 203 22.51 10.63 38.66
N HIS A 204 23.75 10.75 38.19
CA HIS A 204 24.95 10.37 38.93
C HIS A 204 25.47 11.59 39.68
#